data_AF-A0A7S2Z415-F1
#
_entry.id   AF-A0A7S2Z415-F1
#
_cell.length_a   1.000
_cell.length_b   1.000
_cell.length_c   1.000
_cell.angle_alpha   90.00
_cell.angle_beta   90.00
_cell.angle_gamma   90.00
#
_symmetry.space_group_name_H-M   'P 1'
#
loop_
_entity.id
_entity.type
_entity.pdbx_description
1 polymer ?
#
loop_
_entity_poly.entity_id
_entity_poly.type
_entity_poly.pdbx_seq_one_letter_code
_entity_poly.pdbx_strand_id
1 'polypeptide(L)'
;WYTREVVHPLLRETGAVALGRLVALRDAVVSSSSPSSALHPLLQKGIEAGASGLLMRDALDLSHLVGGQSLGRVDVTSVEIKPKSAAKGFAGDRAVVHPRHAVKRLHSRYKLQQHLKKAKGKIDSISEYEPADLFSSDAAAKEKALRALVASPQNNFCAYKNARQVFPSPPPQAAAAEEEEGISQEGAGGDHHASSLEQEIGVSTGELITILAEVLAQQQGTLDAVRALQERDVYGIEGIHRLYRRLLPSSAATSTQDDGDADEDEDEDYREKVKALDQMPREAVLECLRDYLIAATFKDVSLIVTLVQERCRDRTFV
;
A
#
# COMPACT_ATOMS: atom_id res chain seq x y z
N TRP A 1 13.44 -7.82 -11.59
CA TRP A 1 13.20 -7.28 -12.95
C TRP A 1 12.15 -6.18 -12.92
N TYR A 2 10.89 -6.48 -12.59
CA TYR A 2 9.77 -5.51 -12.64
C TYR A 2 10.05 -4.16 -11.95
N THR A 3 10.53 -4.18 -10.69
CA THR A 3 10.85 -2.93 -9.97
C THR A 3 11.92 -2.10 -10.68
N ARG A 4 12.91 -2.75 -11.31
CA ARG A 4 14.05 -2.08 -11.94
C ARG A 4 13.73 -1.57 -13.34
N GLU A 5 13.02 -2.34 -14.15
CA GLU A 5 12.77 -2.03 -15.56
C GLU A 5 11.44 -1.31 -15.79
N VAL A 6 10.47 -1.42 -14.87
CA VAL A 6 9.14 -0.82 -15.02
C VAL A 6 8.93 0.27 -13.97
N VAL A 7 9.00 -0.05 -12.69
CA VAL A 7 8.66 0.90 -11.61
C VAL A 7 9.70 2.02 -11.50
N HIS A 8 10.99 1.69 -11.47
CA HIS A 8 12.04 2.66 -11.23
C HIS A 8 12.09 3.76 -12.31
N PRO A 9 12.00 3.47 -13.63
CA PRO A 9 11.90 4.53 -14.64
C PRO A 9 10.68 5.45 -14.46
N LEU A 10 9.56 4.91 -13.96
CA LEU A 10 8.33 5.68 -13.75
C LEU A 10 8.37 6.58 -12.52
N LEU A 11 9.23 6.29 -11.54
CA LEU A 11 9.38 7.05 -10.29
C LEU A 11 10.78 7.62 -10.07
N ARG A 12 11.66 7.57 -11.08
CA ARG A 12 13.08 7.90 -10.94
C ARG A 12 13.29 9.28 -10.32
N GLU A 13 12.55 10.26 -10.80
CA GLU A 13 12.66 11.66 -10.38
C GLU A 13 12.19 11.90 -8.94
N THR A 14 11.43 10.96 -8.36
CA THR A 14 10.96 11.07 -6.96
C THR A 14 12.03 10.66 -5.94
N GLY A 15 13.01 9.84 -6.35
CA GLY A 15 13.98 9.25 -5.42
C GLY A 15 13.39 8.26 -4.39
N ALA A 16 12.08 7.99 -4.43
CA ALA A 16 11.36 7.25 -3.39
C ALA A 16 11.41 5.72 -3.55
N VAL A 17 12.06 5.20 -4.59
CA VAL A 17 12.13 3.75 -4.87
C VAL A 17 13.51 3.20 -4.55
N ALA A 18 13.58 2.32 -3.55
CA ALA A 18 14.77 1.54 -3.27
C ALA A 18 14.81 0.28 -4.14
N LEU A 19 15.95 0.03 -4.80
CA LEU A 19 16.20 -1.22 -5.52
C LEU A 19 16.90 -2.22 -4.60
N GLY A 20 16.39 -3.45 -4.57
CA GLY A 20 17.04 -4.56 -3.88
C GLY A 20 18.06 -5.29 -4.77
N ARG A 21 18.95 -6.04 -4.14
CA ARG A 21 19.89 -6.96 -4.79
C ARG A 21 19.44 -8.40 -4.59
N LEU A 22 19.39 -9.17 -5.68
CA LEU A 22 19.17 -10.61 -5.59
C LEU A 22 20.42 -11.28 -4.99
N VAL A 23 20.24 -12.07 -3.93
CA VAL A 23 21.31 -12.80 -3.25
C VAL A 23 20.91 -14.25 -3.06
N ALA A 24 21.85 -15.19 -3.13
CA ALA A 24 21.57 -16.56 -2.73
C ALA A 24 21.42 -16.60 -1.21
N LEU A 25 20.36 -17.23 -0.68
CA LEU A 25 20.11 -17.23 0.77
C LEU A 25 21.24 -17.91 1.55
N ARG A 26 21.88 -18.92 0.94
CA ARG A 26 23.05 -19.61 1.52
C ARG A 26 24.21 -18.65 1.84
N ASP A 27 24.40 -17.60 1.05
CA ASP A 27 25.50 -16.65 1.22
C ASP A 27 25.21 -15.63 2.32
N ALA A 28 23.92 -15.39 2.62
CA ALA A 28 23.50 -14.43 3.64
C ALA A 28 23.62 -14.96 5.07
N VAL A 29 23.52 -16.28 5.27
CA VAL A 29 23.53 -16.91 6.60
C VAL A 29 24.93 -17.17 7.14
N VAL A 30 25.94 -17.35 6.27
CA VAL A 30 27.33 -17.62 6.70
C VAL A 30 27.90 -16.46 7.55
N SER A 31 27.35 -15.25 7.43
CA SER A 31 27.76 -14.07 8.19
C SER A 31 27.08 -13.89 9.57
N SER A 32 26.04 -14.65 9.92
CA SER A 32 25.37 -14.53 11.22
C SER A 32 25.87 -15.58 12.21
N SER A 33 26.97 -15.31 12.89
CA SER A 33 27.58 -16.22 13.88
C SER A 33 26.92 -16.19 15.27
N SER A 34 25.70 -15.65 15.42
CA SER A 34 25.02 -15.58 16.72
C SER A 34 24.06 -16.77 16.92
N PRO A 35 24.27 -17.64 17.92
CA PRO A 35 23.45 -18.85 18.15
C PRO A 35 22.03 -18.60 18.66
N SER A 36 21.60 -17.33 18.83
CA SER A 36 20.33 -16.99 19.48
C SER A 36 19.15 -16.70 18.54
N SER A 37 19.37 -16.62 17.22
CA SER A 37 18.26 -16.55 16.26
C SER A 37 18.03 -17.94 15.68
N ALA A 38 16.99 -18.65 16.13
CA ALA A 38 16.44 -19.71 15.30
C ALA A 38 16.15 -19.09 13.93
N LEU A 39 16.88 -19.50 12.89
CA LEU A 39 16.59 -19.05 11.53
C LEU A 39 15.13 -19.42 11.26
N HIS A 40 14.35 -18.43 10.82
CA HIS A 40 12.93 -18.64 10.56
C HIS A 40 12.75 -19.89 9.66
N PRO A 41 11.84 -20.83 9.96
CA PRO A 41 11.71 -22.08 9.22
C PRO A 41 11.59 -21.91 7.69
N LEU A 42 10.96 -20.83 7.23
CA LEU A 42 10.89 -20.48 5.80
C LEU A 42 12.26 -20.14 5.20
N LEU A 43 13.13 -19.45 5.93
CA LEU A 43 14.49 -19.14 5.47
C LEU A 43 15.31 -20.42 5.35
N GLN A 44 15.20 -21.32 6.33
CA GLN A 44 15.89 -22.60 6.29
C GLN A 44 15.43 -23.48 5.13
N LYS A 45 14.11 -23.62 4.94
CA LYS A 45 13.53 -24.30 3.78
C LYS A 45 13.98 -23.67 2.46
N GLY A 46 14.07 -22.34 2.40
CA GLY A 46 14.58 -21.60 1.25
C GLY A 46 16.05 -21.91 0.96
N ILE A 47 16.90 -21.97 2.00
CA ILE A 47 18.33 -22.30 1.87
C ILE A 47 18.51 -23.73 1.37
N GLU A 48 17.81 -24.70 1.95
CA GLU A 48 17.83 -26.10 1.53
C GLU A 48 17.38 -26.28 0.08
N ALA A 49 16.39 -25.49 -0.36
CA ALA A 49 15.91 -25.44 -1.74
C ALA A 49 16.81 -24.65 -2.70
N GLY A 50 17.91 -24.05 -2.22
CA GLY A 50 18.81 -23.23 -3.03
C GLY A 50 18.18 -21.91 -3.52
N ALA A 51 17.19 -21.40 -2.80
CA ALA A 51 16.45 -20.20 -3.15
C ALA A 51 17.31 -18.92 -3.05
N SER A 52 16.85 -17.90 -3.76
CA SER A 52 17.38 -16.54 -3.68
C SER A 52 16.45 -15.64 -2.88
N GLY A 53 17.02 -14.67 -2.17
CA GLY A 53 16.31 -13.60 -1.47
C GLY A 53 16.58 -12.24 -2.12
N LEU A 54 15.74 -11.27 -1.81
CA LEU A 54 15.96 -9.88 -2.19
C LEU A 54 16.53 -9.13 -0.98
N LEU A 55 17.82 -8.80 -1.02
CA LEU A 55 18.44 -7.94 -0.03
C LEU A 55 18.03 -6.49 -0.31
N MET A 56 17.29 -5.91 0.62
CA MET A 56 16.86 -4.52 0.58
C MET A 56 17.48 -3.75 1.73
N ARG A 57 17.62 -2.44 1.52
CA ARG A 57 17.91 -1.53 2.62
C ARG A 57 16.74 -1.55 3.59
N ASP A 58 17.02 -1.61 4.88
CA ASP A 58 15.99 -1.39 5.90
C ASP A 58 15.54 0.07 5.86
N ALA A 59 14.32 0.31 5.40
CA ALA A 59 13.73 1.64 5.35
C ALA A 59 13.31 2.12 6.75
N LEU A 60 13.14 1.22 7.71
CA LEU A 60 12.72 1.53 9.09
C LEU A 60 13.88 1.99 9.97
N ASP A 61 15.12 1.72 9.57
CA ASP A 61 16.34 2.15 10.26
C ASP A 61 17.34 2.82 9.32
N LEU A 62 17.38 4.15 9.38
CA LEU A 62 18.34 4.99 8.66
C LEU A 62 19.42 5.58 9.57
N SER A 63 19.57 5.07 10.80
CA SER A 63 20.56 5.57 11.77
C SER A 63 21.99 5.59 11.20
N HIS A 64 22.33 4.60 10.37
CA HIS A 64 23.62 4.49 9.69
C HIS A 64 23.91 5.58 8.64
N LEU A 65 22.91 6.33 8.17
CA LEU A 65 23.14 7.50 7.28
C LEU A 65 23.50 8.76 8.03
N VAL A 66 22.99 8.90 9.25
CA VAL A 66 23.09 10.14 10.02
C VAL A 66 24.26 10.06 11.01
N GLY A 67 24.68 8.86 11.39
CA GLY A 67 25.87 8.61 12.18
C GLY A 67 27.16 8.62 11.35
N GLY A 68 27.77 9.80 11.16
CA GLY A 68 29.23 9.86 11.15
C GLY A 68 29.76 9.28 12.46
N GLN A 69 30.91 8.60 12.46
CA GLN A 69 31.47 7.74 13.53
C GLN A 69 31.53 8.32 14.98
N SER A 70 30.99 9.51 15.26
CA SER A 70 31.10 10.22 16.53
C SER A 70 29.77 10.72 17.14
N LEU A 71 28.62 10.49 16.52
CA LEU A 71 27.31 10.82 17.11
C LEU A 71 26.74 9.56 17.80
N GLY A 72 26.30 9.71 19.05
CA GLY A 72 25.72 8.61 19.84
C GLY A 72 24.46 8.03 19.18
N ARG A 73 23.88 6.99 19.81
CA ARG A 73 22.66 6.31 19.34
C ARG A 73 21.59 7.33 18.94
N VAL A 74 21.28 7.39 17.64
CA VAL A 74 20.27 8.27 17.07
C VAL A 74 18.91 7.57 17.19
N ASP A 75 17.90 8.29 17.65
CA ASP A 75 16.55 7.76 17.74
C ASP A 75 15.82 7.94 16.39
N VAL A 76 15.36 6.83 15.82
CA VAL A 76 14.66 6.78 14.55
C VAL A 76 13.21 6.42 14.78
N THR A 77 12.30 7.20 14.21
CA THR A 77 10.87 6.93 14.19
C THR A 77 10.43 6.78 12.74
N SER A 78 9.82 5.65 12.40
CA SER A 78 9.39 5.36 11.03
C SER A 78 7.90 5.06 11.00
N VAL A 79 7.21 5.49 9.95
CA VAL A 79 5.78 5.25 9.76
C VAL A 79 5.57 4.65 8.39
N GLU A 80 4.85 3.54 8.34
CA GLU A 80 4.40 2.88 7.12
C GLU A 80 2.92 3.19 6.88
N ILE A 81 2.60 3.68 5.68
CA ILE A 81 1.24 4.00 5.26
C ILE A 81 0.92 3.20 3.99
N LYS A 82 -0.21 2.48 3.98
CA LYS A 82 -0.76 1.91 2.74
C LYS A 82 -1.84 2.85 2.22
N PRO A 83 -1.53 3.74 1.25
CA PRO A 83 -2.40 4.85 0.89
C PRO A 83 -3.66 4.43 0.11
N LYS A 84 -3.67 3.22 -0.47
CA LYS A 84 -4.74 2.72 -1.34
C LYS A 84 -4.99 3.66 -2.53
N SER A 85 -6.12 3.48 -3.23
CA SER A 85 -6.41 4.21 -4.47
C SER A 85 -6.97 5.60 -4.19
N ALA A 86 -6.36 6.64 -4.76
CA ALA A 86 -6.77 8.04 -4.65
C ALA A 86 -8.12 8.36 -5.32
N ALA A 87 -8.67 7.44 -6.13
CA ALA A 87 -9.88 7.70 -6.91
C ALA A 87 -11.14 7.74 -6.02
N LYS A 88 -11.87 8.86 -6.04
CA LYS A 88 -13.21 8.99 -5.46
C LYS A 88 -14.27 8.35 -6.38
N GLY A 89 -14.16 7.04 -6.57
CA GLY A 89 -15.02 6.25 -7.46
C GLY A 89 -14.44 6.02 -8.86
N PHE A 90 -15.11 5.18 -9.64
CA PHE A 90 -14.79 4.91 -11.05
C PHE A 90 -15.46 5.97 -11.93
N ALA A 91 -15.06 7.23 -11.74
CA ALA A 91 -15.70 8.41 -12.33
C ALA A 91 -15.05 8.90 -13.63
N GLY A 92 -13.99 8.24 -14.11
CA GLY A 92 -13.39 8.62 -15.40
C GLY A 92 -14.35 8.35 -16.56
N ASP A 93 -14.35 9.22 -17.57
CA ASP A 93 -15.23 9.11 -18.75
C ASP A 93 -15.12 7.74 -19.43
N ARG A 94 -13.93 7.13 -19.40
CA ARG A 94 -13.67 5.81 -20.00
C ARG A 94 -14.02 4.63 -19.09
N ALA A 95 -14.35 4.87 -17.82
CA ALA A 95 -14.61 3.81 -16.88
C ALA A 95 -15.90 3.06 -17.24
N VAL A 96 -15.77 1.75 -17.44
CA VAL A 96 -16.89 0.85 -17.69
C VAL A 96 -17.37 0.35 -16.33
N VAL A 97 -18.58 0.75 -15.98
CA VAL A 97 -19.28 0.32 -14.77
C VAL A 97 -20.70 0.03 -15.18
N HIS A 98 -21.12 -1.22 -15.01
CA HIS A 98 -22.49 -1.64 -15.30
C HIS A 98 -23.49 -0.81 -14.48
N PRO A 99 -24.69 -0.46 -15.01
CA PRO A 99 -25.69 0.34 -14.31
C PRO A 99 -26.07 -0.19 -12.92
N ARG A 100 -26.24 -1.51 -12.79
CA ARG A 100 -26.47 -2.20 -11.51
C ARG A 100 -25.36 -1.94 -10.46
N HIS A 101 -24.17 -1.50 -10.87
CA HIS A 101 -23.03 -1.18 -10.01
C HIS A 101 -22.78 0.34 -9.89
N ALA A 102 -23.74 1.20 -10.21
CA ALA A 102 -23.58 2.66 -10.24
C ALA A 102 -22.99 3.28 -8.95
N VAL A 103 -23.19 2.64 -7.79
CA VAL A 103 -22.59 3.04 -6.51
C VAL A 103 -21.05 3.15 -6.58
N LYS A 104 -20.40 2.36 -7.44
CA LYS A 104 -18.95 2.40 -7.70
C LYS A 104 -18.48 3.73 -8.29
N ARG A 105 -19.38 4.52 -8.88
CA ARG A 105 -19.08 5.88 -9.38
C ARG A 105 -19.10 6.93 -8.27
N LEU A 106 -19.83 6.68 -7.18
CA LEU A 106 -20.08 7.65 -6.11
C LEU A 106 -19.09 7.55 -4.94
N HIS A 107 -18.51 6.38 -4.73
CA HIS A 107 -17.68 6.10 -3.57
C HIS A 107 -16.35 5.48 -3.96
N SER A 108 -15.31 5.83 -3.19
CA SER A 108 -13.99 5.21 -3.32
C SER A 108 -14.08 3.69 -3.11
N ARG A 109 -13.21 2.95 -3.81
CA ARG A 109 -13.11 1.49 -3.62
C ARG A 109 -12.80 1.14 -2.17
N TYR A 110 -12.00 1.96 -1.49
CA TYR A 110 -11.68 1.78 -0.07
C TYR A 110 -12.95 1.79 0.78
N LYS A 111 -13.80 2.81 0.64
CA LYS A 111 -15.05 2.94 1.40
C LYS A 111 -15.99 1.75 1.16
N LEU A 112 -16.20 1.36 -0.11
CA LEU A 112 -17.02 0.18 -0.44
C LEU A 112 -16.46 -1.11 0.18
N GLN A 113 -15.13 -1.27 0.18
CA GLN A 113 -14.48 -2.42 0.78
C GLN A 113 -14.58 -2.43 2.31
N GLN A 114 -14.56 -1.27 2.98
CA GLN A 114 -14.79 -1.17 4.42
C GLN A 114 -16.19 -1.67 4.80
N HIS A 115 -17.23 -1.29 4.05
CA HIS A 115 -18.59 -1.81 4.27
C HIS A 115 -18.65 -3.34 4.11
N LEU A 116 -18.01 -3.88 3.07
CA LEU A 116 -17.94 -5.32 2.86
C LEU A 116 -17.18 -6.04 3.99
N LYS A 117 -16.05 -5.48 4.45
CA LYS A 117 -15.27 -6.02 5.58
C LYS A 117 -16.11 -6.05 6.85
N LYS A 118 -16.81 -4.96 7.18
CA LYS A 118 -17.70 -4.89 8.34
C LYS A 118 -18.83 -5.90 8.27
N ALA A 119 -19.49 -6.01 7.12
CA ALA A 119 -20.55 -7.00 6.90
C ALA A 119 -20.05 -8.45 7.05
N LYS A 120 -18.77 -8.71 6.72
CA LYS A 120 -18.11 -10.00 6.91
C LYS A 120 -17.50 -10.20 8.30
N GLY A 121 -17.69 -9.26 9.23
CA GLY A 121 -17.09 -9.31 10.57
C GLY A 121 -15.57 -9.26 10.60
N LYS A 122 -14.93 -8.72 9.54
CA LYS A 122 -13.47 -8.60 9.46
C LYS A 122 -12.91 -7.37 10.18
N ILE A 123 -13.77 -6.40 10.47
CA ILE A 123 -13.44 -5.15 11.19
C ILE A 123 -14.62 -4.78 12.08
N ASP A 124 -14.34 -4.18 13.24
CA ASP A 124 -15.35 -3.74 14.20
C ASP A 124 -16.06 -2.45 13.74
N SER A 125 -15.27 -1.53 13.18
CA SER A 125 -15.71 -0.20 12.73
C SER A 125 -15.21 0.10 11.32
N ILE A 126 -15.95 0.95 10.61
CA ILE A 126 -15.56 1.45 9.29
C ILE A 126 -14.58 2.60 9.53
N SER A 127 -13.39 2.53 8.94
CA SER A 127 -12.42 3.63 9.01
C SER A 127 -12.96 4.88 8.30
N GLU A 128 -12.76 6.05 8.92
CA GLU A 128 -13.06 7.36 8.31
C GLU A 128 -12.01 7.79 7.27
N TYR A 129 -10.95 7.00 7.09
CA TYR A 129 -9.88 7.28 6.15
C TYR A 129 -10.43 7.33 4.71
N GLU A 130 -10.15 8.44 4.01
CA GLU A 130 -10.41 8.58 2.59
C GLU A 130 -9.08 8.80 1.86
N PRO A 131 -8.63 7.84 1.03
CA PRO A 131 -7.37 7.93 0.30
C PRO A 131 -7.14 9.25 -0.42
N ALA A 132 -8.17 9.79 -1.08
CA ALA A 132 -8.05 11.02 -1.83
C ALA A 132 -7.62 12.23 -0.98
N ASP A 133 -7.97 12.26 0.31
CA ASP A 133 -7.58 13.34 1.21
C ASP A 133 -6.06 13.28 1.49
N LEU A 134 -5.43 12.09 1.52
CA LEU A 134 -3.99 11.91 1.66
C LEU A 134 -3.20 12.38 0.41
N PHE A 135 -3.78 12.16 -0.78
CA PHE A 135 -3.19 12.59 -2.06
C PHE A 135 -3.48 14.06 -2.40
N SER A 136 -4.35 14.74 -1.64
CA SER A 136 -4.65 16.16 -1.82
C SER A 136 -3.42 17.05 -1.60
N SER A 137 -3.32 18.17 -2.30
CA SER A 137 -2.32 19.22 -2.03
C SER A 137 -2.64 20.04 -0.77
N ASP A 138 -3.85 19.91 -0.23
CA ASP A 138 -4.27 20.56 1.01
C ASP A 138 -3.72 19.84 2.25
N ALA A 139 -2.90 20.54 3.03
CA ALA A 139 -2.33 20.02 4.27
C ALA A 139 -3.41 19.62 5.30
N ALA A 140 -4.53 20.35 5.38
CA ALA A 140 -5.61 20.01 6.30
C ALA A 140 -6.29 18.69 5.91
N ALA A 141 -6.45 18.43 4.61
CA ALA A 141 -6.93 17.14 4.10
C ALA A 141 -5.96 16.01 4.44
N LYS A 142 -4.64 16.21 4.30
CA LYS A 142 -3.63 15.22 4.70
C LYS A 142 -3.67 14.93 6.20
N GLU A 143 -3.73 15.97 7.04
CA GLU A 143 -3.86 15.79 8.49
C GLU A 143 -5.12 15.00 8.86
N LYS A 144 -6.26 15.34 8.24
CA LYS A 144 -7.51 14.59 8.44
C LYS A 144 -7.34 13.11 8.08
N ALA A 145 -6.72 12.82 6.94
CA ALA A 145 -6.46 11.46 6.50
C ALA A 145 -5.56 10.70 7.50
N LEU A 146 -4.50 11.34 8.00
CA LEU A 146 -3.59 10.78 8.99
C LEU A 146 -4.26 10.56 10.36
N ARG A 147 -5.11 11.48 10.82
CA ARG A 147 -5.93 11.30 12.04
C ARG A 147 -6.82 10.07 11.93
N ALA A 148 -7.50 9.91 10.80
CA ALA A 148 -8.34 8.74 10.57
C ALA A 148 -7.53 7.42 10.52
N LEU A 149 -6.34 7.45 9.92
CA LEU A 149 -5.42 6.31 9.92
C LEU A 149 -4.93 5.94 11.33
N VAL A 150 -4.57 6.92 12.16
CA VAL A 150 -4.15 6.62 13.55
C VAL A 150 -5.33 6.13 14.39
N ALA A 151 -6.53 6.67 14.19
CA ALA A 151 -7.73 6.23 14.91
C ALA A 151 -8.20 4.82 14.51
N SER A 152 -7.95 4.41 13.27
CA SER A 152 -8.33 3.09 12.75
C SER A 152 -7.24 2.55 11.82
N PRO A 153 -6.11 2.08 12.39
CA PRO A 153 -4.91 1.74 11.61
C PRO A 153 -5.12 0.56 10.67
N GLN A 154 -5.89 -0.44 11.09
CA GLN A 154 -6.10 -1.69 10.34
C GLN A 154 -4.76 -2.19 9.77
N ASN A 155 -4.69 -2.49 8.46
CA ASN A 155 -3.44 -2.79 7.76
C ASN A 155 -2.89 -1.59 6.96
N ASN A 156 -3.39 -0.39 7.25
CA ASN A 156 -3.09 0.84 6.51
C ASN A 156 -2.08 1.75 7.19
N PHE A 157 -1.82 1.58 8.50
CA PHE A 157 -0.89 2.43 9.24
C PHE A 157 -0.14 1.63 10.32
N CYS A 158 1.19 1.70 10.29
CA CYS A 158 2.07 1.17 11.33
C CYS A 158 3.12 2.21 11.70
N ALA A 159 3.50 2.27 12.98
CA ALA A 159 4.63 3.08 13.45
C ALA A 159 5.68 2.21 14.12
N TYR A 160 6.93 2.62 13.95
CA TYR A 160 8.12 1.90 14.37
C TYR A 160 9.07 2.85 15.09
N LYS A 161 9.71 2.37 16.16
CA LYS A 161 10.81 3.04 16.84
C LYS A 161 12.05 2.17 16.73
N ASN A 162 13.11 2.68 16.11
CA ASN A 162 14.35 1.95 15.87
C ASN A 162 14.10 0.54 15.27
N ALA A 163 13.34 0.50 14.16
CA ALA A 163 12.85 -0.71 13.47
C ALA A 163 11.94 -1.67 14.27
N ARG A 164 11.65 -1.41 15.56
CA ARG A 164 10.65 -2.17 16.32
C ARG A 164 9.26 -1.57 16.11
N GLN A 165 8.28 -2.37 15.70
CA GLN A 165 6.90 -1.91 15.63
C GLN A 165 6.40 -1.54 17.03
N VAL A 166 5.89 -0.33 17.17
CA VAL A 166 5.29 0.20 18.39
C VAL A 166 3.80 0.48 18.25
N PHE A 167 3.30 0.50 17.01
CA PHE A 167 1.90 0.78 16.72
C PHE A 167 1.41 0.16 15.39
N PRO A 168 0.20 -0.41 15.34
CA PRO A 168 -0.59 -0.84 16.50
C PRO A 168 0.23 -1.83 17.34
N SER A 169 -0.12 -1.99 18.63
CA SER A 169 0.59 -2.92 19.50
C SER A 169 0.58 -4.31 18.86
N PRO A 170 1.75 -4.96 18.65
CA PRO A 170 1.76 -6.30 18.10
C PRO A 170 0.98 -7.23 19.05
N PRO A 171 0.20 -8.18 18.51
CA PRO A 171 -0.55 -9.10 19.35
C PRO A 171 0.41 -9.86 20.27
N PRO A 172 0.04 -10.10 21.55
CA PRO A 172 0.90 -10.77 22.51
C PRO A 172 1.00 -12.28 22.21
N GLN A 173 1.63 -12.66 21.08
CA GLN A 173 2.13 -14.02 20.74
C GLN A 173 2.71 -14.16 19.31
N ALA A 174 3.03 -13.09 18.57
CA ALA A 174 3.62 -13.20 17.22
C ALA A 174 5.12 -13.63 17.18
N ALA A 175 5.60 -14.39 18.18
CA ALA A 175 6.95 -14.96 18.18
C ALA A 175 7.01 -16.41 17.69
N ALA A 176 5.88 -17.11 17.49
CA ALA A 176 5.86 -18.47 16.95
C ALA A 176 4.44 -18.91 16.58
N ALA A 177 3.95 -18.55 15.38
CA ALA A 177 2.83 -19.25 14.76
C ALA A 177 2.82 -18.99 13.25
N GLU A 178 2.60 -20.07 12.52
CA GLU A 178 2.72 -20.19 11.08
C GLU A 178 1.65 -19.38 10.34
N GLU A 179 2.05 -18.73 9.25
CA GLU A 179 1.14 -18.16 8.26
C GLU A 179 0.40 -19.31 7.54
N GLU A 180 -0.77 -19.70 8.07
CA GLU A 180 -1.79 -20.33 7.23
C GLU A 180 -2.55 -19.26 6.43
N GLU A 181 -2.81 -19.61 5.16
CA GLU A 181 -3.34 -18.76 4.12
C GLU A 181 -4.65 -18.02 4.52
N GLY A 182 -4.70 -16.72 4.23
CA GLY A 182 -5.92 -16.10 3.72
C GLY A 182 -6.91 -15.47 4.71
N ILE A 183 -6.62 -15.43 6.01
CA ILE A 183 -7.44 -14.66 6.96
C ILE A 183 -6.55 -13.68 7.72
N SER A 184 -6.37 -12.48 7.15
CA SER A 184 -5.95 -11.32 7.94
C SER A 184 -6.99 -11.10 9.03
N GLN A 185 -6.71 -11.58 10.24
CA GLN A 185 -7.32 -11.03 11.43
C GLN A 185 -6.84 -9.57 11.53
N GLU A 186 -7.57 -8.66 10.89
CA GLU A 186 -7.45 -7.23 11.14
C GLU A 186 -7.98 -7.05 12.57
N GLY A 187 -7.05 -6.99 13.52
CA GLY A 187 -7.31 -7.14 14.95
C GLY A 187 -8.43 -6.24 15.46
N ALA A 188 -9.30 -6.84 16.26
CA ALA A 188 -10.24 -6.15 17.12
C ALA A 188 -9.47 -5.39 18.21
N GLY A 189 -9.76 -4.11 18.39
CA GLY A 189 -9.07 -3.29 19.39
C GLY A 189 -9.47 -1.82 19.35
N GLY A 190 -10.50 -1.46 20.12
CA GLY A 190 -10.99 -0.08 20.25
C GLY A 190 -10.01 0.87 20.95
N ASP A 191 -10.19 2.16 20.64
CA ASP A 191 -10.00 3.44 21.36
C ASP A 191 -8.82 3.69 22.34
N HIS A 192 -8.05 2.70 22.78
CA HIS A 192 -6.89 2.86 23.68
C HIS A 192 -5.53 3.09 22.95
N HIS A 193 -5.59 3.41 21.66
CA HIS A 193 -4.45 3.27 20.75
C HIS A 193 -3.51 4.50 20.72
N ALA A 194 -4.06 5.71 20.79
CA ALA A 194 -3.26 6.93 20.62
C ALA A 194 -2.30 7.20 21.81
N SER A 195 -2.73 7.01 23.05
CA SER A 195 -1.87 7.23 24.23
C SER A 195 -0.68 6.27 24.30
N SER A 196 -0.83 5.05 23.77
CA SER A 196 0.26 4.08 23.66
C SER A 196 1.31 4.50 22.63
N LEU A 197 0.91 5.18 21.55
CA LEU A 197 1.83 5.68 20.52
C LEU A 197 2.72 6.80 21.05
N GLU A 198 2.13 7.73 21.81
CA GLU A 198 2.83 8.89 22.38
C GLU A 198 3.92 8.47 23.36
N GLN A 199 3.61 7.51 24.23
CA GLN A 199 4.56 6.98 25.21
C GLN A 199 5.77 6.31 24.55
N GLU A 200 5.56 5.61 23.44
CA GLU A 200 6.60 4.87 22.73
C GLU A 200 7.48 5.77 21.84
N ILE A 201 6.89 6.79 21.20
CA ILE A 201 7.61 7.66 20.28
C ILE A 201 8.27 8.85 20.99
N GLY A 202 7.64 9.37 22.05
CA GLY A 202 8.10 10.52 22.83
C GLY A 202 7.64 11.89 22.31
N VAL A 203 6.66 11.93 21.40
CA VAL A 203 5.96 13.15 20.94
C VAL A 203 4.45 12.91 20.97
N SER A 204 3.65 13.98 21.04
CA SER A 204 2.20 13.80 20.99
C SER A 204 1.75 13.28 19.62
N THR A 205 0.62 12.58 19.59
CA THR A 205 0.03 12.04 18.36
C THR A 205 -0.30 13.18 17.39
N GLY A 206 -0.77 14.30 17.93
CA GLY A 206 -1.06 15.51 17.15
C GLY A 206 0.18 16.08 16.47
N GLU A 207 1.29 16.23 17.20
CA GLU A 207 2.56 16.71 16.65
C GLU A 207 3.10 15.75 15.58
N LEU A 208 3.05 14.43 15.82
CA LEU A 208 3.47 13.44 14.82
C LEU A 208 2.64 13.57 13.53
N ILE A 209 1.33 13.71 13.65
CA ILE A 209 0.43 13.87 12.50
C ILE A 209 0.76 15.14 11.72
N THR A 210 0.98 16.27 12.39
CA THR A 210 1.35 17.53 11.73
C THR A 210 2.69 17.39 11.01
N ILE A 211 3.72 16.82 11.65
CA ILE A 211 5.02 16.57 11.01
C ILE A 211 4.87 15.66 9.78
N LEU A 212 4.12 14.57 9.89
CA LEU A 212 3.88 13.67 8.75
C LEU A 212 3.13 14.37 7.62
N ALA A 213 2.12 15.19 7.93
CA ALA A 213 1.37 15.95 6.93
C ALA A 213 2.29 16.92 6.17
N GLU A 214 3.17 17.62 6.88
CA GLU A 214 4.16 18.52 6.29
C GLU A 214 5.16 17.78 5.41
N VAL A 215 5.71 16.64 5.87
CA VAL A 215 6.62 15.81 5.08
C VAL A 215 5.92 15.32 3.81
N LEU A 216 4.68 14.83 3.90
CA LEU A 216 3.91 14.40 2.74
C LEU A 216 3.57 15.55 1.79
N ALA A 217 3.35 16.77 2.29
CA ALA A 217 3.17 17.95 1.47
C ALA A 217 4.46 18.35 0.72
N GLN A 218 5.62 18.27 1.39
CA GLN A 218 6.92 18.46 0.74
C GLN A 218 7.20 17.40 -0.34
N GLN A 219 6.65 16.19 -0.16
CA GLN A 219 6.75 15.07 -1.09
C GLN A 219 5.55 14.98 -2.05
N GLN A 220 4.83 16.08 -2.30
CA GLN A 220 3.63 16.05 -3.16
C GLN A 220 3.94 15.53 -4.57
N GLY A 221 5.11 15.83 -5.15
CA GLY A 221 5.51 15.28 -6.45
C GLY A 221 5.56 13.74 -6.48
N THR A 222 5.96 13.11 -5.37
CA THR A 222 5.93 11.65 -5.22
C THR A 222 4.50 11.13 -5.14
N LEU A 223 3.63 11.79 -4.38
CA LEU A 223 2.21 11.43 -4.26
C LEU A 223 1.47 11.59 -5.60
N ASP A 224 1.75 12.67 -6.34
CA ASP A 224 1.18 12.93 -7.67
C ASP A 224 1.65 11.88 -8.67
N ALA A 225 2.93 11.49 -8.64
CA ALA A 225 3.45 10.43 -9.48
C ALA A 225 2.78 9.08 -9.19
N VAL A 226 2.63 8.71 -7.91
CA VAL A 226 1.91 7.50 -7.50
C VAL A 226 0.45 7.56 -7.97
N ARG A 227 -0.23 8.69 -7.75
CA ARG A 227 -1.62 8.90 -8.20
C ARG A 227 -1.76 8.75 -9.72
N ALA A 228 -0.89 9.40 -10.50
CA ALA A 228 -0.90 9.30 -11.96
C ALA A 228 -0.73 7.84 -12.44
N LEU A 229 0.07 7.05 -11.72
CA LEU A 229 0.24 5.63 -12.02
C LEU A 229 -1.00 4.80 -11.65
N GLN A 230 -1.72 5.15 -10.57
CA GLN A 230 -3.01 4.54 -10.24
C GLN A 230 -4.10 4.85 -11.27
N GLU A 231 -4.08 6.06 -11.83
CA GLU A 231 -5.05 6.57 -12.82
C GLU A 231 -4.88 5.95 -14.22
N ARG A 232 -3.81 5.17 -14.45
CA ARG A 232 -3.66 4.37 -15.67
C ARG A 232 -4.73 3.30 -15.85
N ASP A 233 -5.41 2.90 -14.78
CA ASP A 233 -6.62 2.06 -14.85
C ASP A 233 -7.83 2.92 -15.28
N VAL A 234 -7.88 3.25 -16.56
CA VAL A 234 -8.91 4.13 -17.13
C VAL A 234 -10.26 3.44 -17.37
N TYR A 235 -10.27 2.11 -17.46
CA TYR A 235 -11.47 1.33 -17.78
C TYR A 235 -12.14 0.71 -16.55
N GLY A 236 -11.43 0.64 -15.43
CA GLY A 236 -11.88 -0.10 -14.26
C GLY A 236 -11.90 -1.61 -14.50
N ILE A 237 -12.04 -2.38 -13.41
CA ILE A 237 -11.92 -3.84 -13.47
C ILE A 237 -12.98 -4.52 -14.35
N GLU A 238 -14.17 -3.94 -14.52
CA GLU A 238 -15.22 -4.52 -15.38
C GLU A 238 -14.81 -4.44 -16.86
N GLY A 239 -14.34 -3.27 -17.31
CA GLY A 239 -13.81 -3.11 -18.66
C GLY A 239 -12.53 -3.93 -18.89
N ILE A 240 -11.61 -3.94 -17.93
CA ILE A 240 -10.38 -4.73 -17.99
C ILE A 240 -10.66 -6.24 -18.06
N HIS A 241 -11.63 -6.74 -17.29
CA HIS A 241 -12.02 -8.15 -17.34
C HIS A 241 -12.56 -8.53 -18.72
N ARG A 242 -13.40 -7.68 -19.33
CA ARG A 242 -13.89 -7.88 -20.70
C ARG A 242 -12.75 -7.95 -21.71
N LEU A 243 -11.81 -7.01 -21.62
CA LEU A 243 -10.61 -6.98 -22.45
C LEU A 243 -9.73 -8.24 -22.27
N TYR A 244 -9.52 -8.68 -21.03
CA TYR A 244 -8.77 -9.89 -20.73
C TYR A 244 -9.42 -11.14 -21.33
N ARG A 245 -10.75 -11.28 -21.23
CA ARG A 245 -11.48 -12.43 -21.80
C ARG A 245 -11.30 -12.55 -23.30
N ARG A 246 -11.16 -11.44 -24.03
CA ARG A 246 -10.90 -11.45 -25.49
C ARG A 246 -9.56 -12.08 -25.87
N LEU A 247 -8.62 -12.18 -24.93
CA LEU A 247 -7.31 -12.81 -25.16
C LEU A 247 -7.30 -14.31 -24.83
N LEU A 248 -8.32 -14.81 -24.14
CA LEU A 248 -8.39 -16.22 -23.77
C LEU A 248 -8.79 -17.08 -24.97
N PRO A 249 -8.23 -18.30 -25.11
CA PRO A 249 -8.67 -19.25 -26.12
C PRO A 249 -10.17 -19.56 -25.97
N SER A 250 -10.87 -19.78 -27.08
CA SER A 250 -12.32 -20.05 -27.09
C SER A 250 -12.76 -21.24 -26.21
N SER A 251 -11.85 -22.17 -25.89
CA SER A 251 -12.11 -23.29 -24.97
C SER A 251 -12.00 -22.92 -23.48
N ALA A 252 -11.34 -21.82 -23.14
CA ALA A 252 -11.22 -21.26 -21.79
C ALA A 252 -12.22 -20.11 -21.55
N ALA A 253 -12.84 -19.61 -22.63
CA ALA A 253 -14.01 -18.75 -22.57
C ALA A 253 -15.27 -19.57 -22.22
N THR A 254 -15.20 -20.36 -21.15
CA THR A 254 -16.35 -21.13 -20.66
C THR A 254 -17.48 -20.15 -20.37
N SER A 255 -18.67 -20.50 -20.85
CA SER A 255 -19.94 -19.83 -20.65
C SER A 255 -20.23 -19.66 -19.16
N THR A 256 -19.76 -18.59 -18.55
CA THR A 256 -20.51 -18.02 -17.45
C THR A 256 -21.75 -17.42 -18.08
N GLN A 257 -22.90 -17.94 -17.64
CA GLN A 257 -24.18 -17.24 -17.69
C GLN A 257 -23.90 -15.75 -17.66
N ASP A 258 -24.23 -15.12 -18.78
CA ASP A 258 -24.60 -13.73 -18.74
C ASP A 258 -25.72 -13.69 -17.70
N ASP A 259 -25.45 -13.18 -16.50
CA ASP A 259 -26.51 -12.67 -15.62
C ASP A 259 -27.18 -11.43 -16.28
N GLY A 260 -26.79 -11.11 -17.52
CA GLY A 260 -27.59 -10.44 -18.51
C GLY A 260 -28.64 -11.37 -19.13
N ASP A 261 -29.80 -11.46 -18.50
CA ASP A 261 -30.95 -10.99 -19.28
C ASP A 261 -30.52 -9.61 -19.79
N ALA A 262 -30.35 -9.47 -21.10
CA ALA A 262 -30.06 -8.18 -21.71
C ALA A 262 -31.20 -7.25 -21.32
N ASP A 263 -31.06 -6.56 -20.18
CA ASP A 263 -32.05 -5.64 -19.69
C ASP A 263 -32.16 -4.59 -20.80
N GLU A 264 -33.36 -4.43 -21.35
CA GLU A 264 -33.68 -3.35 -22.28
C GLU A 264 -33.42 -1.95 -21.64
N ASP A 265 -33.08 -1.93 -20.35
CA ASP A 265 -32.76 -0.79 -19.49
C ASP A 265 -31.25 -0.46 -19.36
N GLU A 266 -30.33 -1.12 -20.09
CA GLU A 266 -28.93 -0.67 -20.15
C GLU A 266 -28.82 0.73 -20.77
N ASP A 267 -28.17 1.68 -20.08
CA ASP A 267 -28.01 3.04 -20.58
C ASP A 267 -27.08 3.10 -21.80
N GLU A 268 -27.39 4.01 -22.73
CA GLU A 268 -26.73 4.13 -24.04
C GLU A 268 -25.21 4.30 -23.91
N ASP A 269 -24.75 5.10 -22.94
CA ASP A 269 -23.33 5.34 -22.63
C ASP A 269 -22.58 4.04 -22.28
N TYR A 270 -23.17 3.16 -21.47
CA TYR A 270 -22.56 1.88 -21.13
C TYR A 270 -22.39 1.00 -22.37
N ARG A 271 -23.43 0.90 -23.20
CA ARG A 271 -23.43 0.08 -24.43
C ARG A 271 -22.40 0.56 -25.44
N GLU A 272 -22.26 1.88 -25.60
CA GLU A 272 -21.24 2.48 -26.47
C GLU A 272 -19.82 2.16 -25.99
N LYS A 273 -19.55 2.31 -24.69
CA LYS A 273 -18.24 1.98 -24.11
C LYS A 273 -17.90 0.51 -24.28
N VAL A 274 -18.87 -0.36 -24.03
CA VAL A 274 -18.75 -1.81 -24.25
C VAL A 274 -18.40 -2.12 -25.70
N LYS A 275 -19.14 -1.56 -26.67
CA LYS A 275 -18.89 -1.75 -28.10
C LYS A 275 -17.50 -1.26 -28.50
N ALA A 276 -17.06 -0.12 -27.97
CA ALA A 276 -15.72 0.40 -28.21
C ALA A 276 -14.62 -0.54 -27.68
N LEU A 277 -14.83 -1.15 -26.49
CA LEU A 277 -13.89 -2.14 -25.96
C LEU A 277 -13.84 -3.42 -26.79
N ASP A 278 -14.96 -3.89 -27.33
CA ASP A 278 -15.00 -5.11 -28.14
C ASP A 278 -14.30 -4.95 -29.49
N GLN A 279 -14.30 -3.73 -30.03
CA GLN A 279 -13.66 -3.38 -31.30
C GLN A 279 -12.17 -3.01 -31.14
N MET A 280 -11.66 -2.91 -29.92
CA MET A 280 -10.29 -2.49 -29.65
C MET A 280 -9.27 -3.49 -30.25
N PRO A 281 -8.24 -3.03 -30.99
CA PRO A 281 -7.17 -3.88 -31.52
C PRO A 281 -6.40 -4.61 -30.41
N ARG A 282 -5.89 -5.81 -30.71
CA ARG A 282 -5.22 -6.68 -29.73
C ARG A 282 -4.03 -5.99 -29.03
N GLU A 283 -3.26 -5.20 -29.76
CA GLU A 283 -2.11 -4.46 -29.25
C GLU A 283 -2.55 -3.46 -28.18
N ALA A 284 -3.60 -2.69 -28.46
CA ALA A 284 -4.19 -1.75 -27.50
C ALA A 284 -4.80 -2.48 -26.28
N VAL A 285 -5.37 -3.67 -26.46
CA VAL A 285 -5.83 -4.51 -25.34
C VAL A 285 -4.66 -4.85 -24.42
N LEU A 286 -3.53 -5.32 -24.97
CA LEU A 286 -2.35 -5.66 -24.18
C LEU A 286 -1.77 -4.46 -23.43
N GLU A 287 -1.77 -3.27 -24.04
CA GLU A 287 -1.37 -2.03 -23.37
C GLU A 287 -2.29 -1.70 -22.20
N CYS A 288 -3.61 -1.79 -22.37
CA CYS A 288 -4.58 -1.55 -21.30
C CYS A 288 -4.39 -2.52 -20.13
N LEU A 289 -4.11 -3.80 -20.42
CA LEU A 289 -3.82 -4.79 -19.37
C LEU A 289 -2.52 -4.48 -18.64
N ARG A 290 -1.45 -4.09 -19.36
CA ARG A 290 -0.20 -3.66 -18.75
C ARG A 290 -0.42 -2.46 -17.83
N ASP A 291 -1.15 -1.46 -18.30
CA ASP A 291 -1.43 -0.24 -17.55
C ASP A 291 -2.31 -0.50 -16.33
N TYR A 292 -3.28 -1.42 -16.44
CA TYR A 292 -4.02 -1.92 -15.29
C TYR A 292 -3.13 -2.59 -14.25
N LEU A 293 -2.19 -3.45 -14.64
CA LEU A 293 -1.29 -4.13 -13.70
C LEU A 293 -0.34 -3.15 -13.00
N ILE A 294 0.13 -2.13 -13.72
CA ILE A 294 0.88 -1.02 -13.13
C ILE A 294 0.00 -0.28 -12.11
N ALA A 295 -1.21 0.12 -12.50
CA ALA A 295 -2.14 0.79 -11.59
C ALA A 295 -2.48 -0.07 -10.36
N ALA A 296 -2.70 -1.37 -10.53
CA ALA A 296 -2.96 -2.30 -9.44
C ALA A 296 -1.78 -2.37 -8.47
N THR A 297 -0.54 -2.37 -8.98
CA THR A 297 0.67 -2.27 -8.15
C THR A 297 0.62 -1.02 -7.28
N PHE A 298 0.40 0.16 -7.88
CA PHE A 298 0.42 1.44 -7.15
C PHE A 298 -0.81 1.70 -6.26
N LYS A 299 -1.87 0.93 -6.43
CA LYS A 299 -3.01 0.89 -5.49
C LYS A 299 -2.70 0.09 -4.22
N ASP A 300 -1.60 -0.68 -4.20
CA ASP A 300 -1.22 -1.55 -3.07
C ASP A 300 0.24 -1.43 -2.61
N VAL A 301 0.96 -0.39 -3.07
CA VAL A 301 2.26 -0.03 -2.47
C VAL A 301 2.09 0.51 -1.05
N SER A 302 3.19 0.56 -0.31
CA SER A 302 3.28 1.26 0.98
C SER A 302 4.28 2.41 0.86
N LEU A 303 4.02 3.49 1.59
CA LEU A 303 4.91 4.63 1.76
C LEU A 303 5.56 4.51 3.14
N ILE A 304 6.89 4.60 3.21
CA ILE A 304 7.61 4.59 4.48
C ILE A 304 8.26 5.96 4.66
N VAL A 305 7.88 6.65 5.74
CA VAL A 305 8.45 7.95 6.14
C VAL A 305 9.29 7.72 7.38
N THR A 306 10.57 8.06 7.31
CA THR A 306 11.53 7.84 8.39
C THR A 306 12.05 9.17 8.89
N LEU A 307 11.75 9.47 10.15
CA LEU A 307 12.14 10.66 10.88
C LEU A 307 13.33 10.33 11.77
N VAL A 308 14.34 11.20 11.75
CA VAL A 308 15.55 11.04 12.55
C VAL A 308 15.60 12.18 13.56
N GLN A 309 15.65 11.84 14.85
CA GLN A 309 15.76 12.82 15.91
C GLN A 309 17.24 12.98 16.30
N GLU A 310 17.82 14.13 15.99
CA GLU A 310 19.11 14.50 16.55
C GLU A 310 18.92 14.86 18.03
N ARG A 311 19.55 14.09 18.94
CA ARG A 311 19.66 14.53 20.34
C ARG A 311 20.60 15.73 20.36
N CYS A 312 20.04 16.92 20.53
CA CYS A 312 20.83 18.11 20.84
C CYS A 312 21.59 17.80 22.14
N ARG A 313 22.93 17.67 22.08
CA ARG A 313 23.74 17.62 23.30
C ARG A 313 23.44 18.91 24.05
N ASP A 314 23.10 18.78 25.34
CA ASP A 314 22.92 19.91 26.25
C ASP A 314 23.96 20.98 25.95
N ARG A 315 23.51 22.12 25.42
CA ARG A 315 24.27 23.36 25.57
C ARG A 315 24.12 23.73 27.03
N THR A 316 24.93 23.12 27.89
CA THR A 316 25.33 23.73 29.15
C THR A 316 25.98 25.06 28.79
N PHE A 317 25.17 26.11 28.77
CA PHE A 317 25.67 27.46 28.98
C PHE A 317 26.18 27.50 30.42
N VAL A 318 27.49 27.42 30.57
CA VAL A 318 28.20 27.90 31.77
C VAL A 318 28.55 29.35 31.51
#